data_AF-A0A7J8Q8T7-F1
#
_entry.id   AF-A0A7J8Q8T7-F1
#
_cell.length_a   1.000
_cell.length_b   1.000
_cell.length_c   1.000
_cell.angle_alpha   90.00
_cell.angle_beta   90.00
_cell.angle_gamma   90.00
#
_symmetry.space_group_name_H-M   'P 1'
#
loop_
_entity.id
_entity.type
_entity.pdbx_description
1 polymer ?
#
loop_
_entity_poly.entity_id
_entity_poly.type
_entity_poly.pdbx_seq_one_letter_code
_entity_poly.pdbx_strand_id
1 'polypeptide(L)'
;FQQRRKRGKSFETNLSSNHRIIEKYKLSKELLWVDQIPQCPVFRPLIEDFKDPFVFLHTIAPQASKYGMCKIVSTWKASVPASDVLMKEQRGFEFKSYIQHLRLHEWNVSDMPNFLITQSTYNYQSFEKTANEAFAKRFGADETTIEYGVNIDGSAFFSHPNDPLGQSNGNLKIIKYRYDLSYFLLNLSLISNKNANSLYLNLLPTQGITFPMLHIGMLFSTFAWHVEDHFLYSINYHHSGAPKTWYGVPGHVASQFDKVARDYVYDPNILSHIGKVGASALLAENTTMFPPNILLQHNVPVHKAVQMAREYVITFPRAYHAGFSQGIRILYIFN
;
A
#
# COMPACT_ATOMS: atom_id res chain seq x y z
N PHE A 1 21.49 49.31 10.32
CA PHE A 1 21.31 49.47 11.78
C PHE A 1 19.98 48.85 12.20
N GLN A 2 20.04 48.01 13.25
CA GLN A 2 18.97 47.29 13.96
C GLN A 2 18.29 46.07 13.30
N GLN A 3 18.88 44.90 13.56
CA GLN A 3 18.26 43.58 13.56
C GLN A 3 17.08 43.51 14.55
N ARG A 4 15.89 43.09 14.09
CA ARG A 4 14.87 42.49 14.95
C ARG A 4 15.02 40.97 14.89
N ARG A 5 15.69 40.40 15.91
CA ARG A 5 15.70 38.97 16.23
C ARG A 5 14.26 38.47 16.41
N LYS A 6 13.73 37.69 15.45
CA LYS A 6 12.61 36.79 15.73
C LYS A 6 13.19 35.55 16.41
N ARG A 7 12.94 35.45 17.72
CA ARG A 7 13.21 34.25 18.53
C ARG A 7 12.52 33.04 17.89
N GLY A 8 13.26 31.97 17.68
CA GLY A 8 12.71 30.67 17.30
C GLY A 8 11.72 30.19 18.37
N LYS A 9 10.53 29.77 17.94
CA LYS A 9 9.65 28.97 18.78
C LYS A 9 10.15 27.52 18.71
N SER A 10 10.58 27.04 19.87
CA SER A 10 10.93 25.65 20.14
C SER A 10 9.77 24.71 19.83
N PHE A 11 10.14 23.47 19.52
CA PHE A 11 9.33 22.28 19.22
C PHE A 11 8.43 21.80 20.39
N GLU A 12 7.95 22.68 21.27
CA GLU A 12 7.28 22.30 22.54
C GLU A 12 5.75 22.40 22.52
N THR A 13 5.10 22.82 21.43
CA THR A 13 3.65 23.07 21.43
C THR A 13 2.75 21.92 20.95
N ASN A 14 3.26 20.68 20.80
CA ASN A 14 2.45 19.55 20.28
C ASN A 14 2.07 18.47 21.30
N LEU A 15 2.54 18.54 22.55
CA LEU A 15 2.21 17.54 23.57
C LEU A 15 0.85 17.78 24.24
N SER A 16 0.44 19.04 24.43
CA SER A 16 -0.81 19.38 25.14
C SER A 16 -2.06 19.13 24.30
N SER A 17 -1.97 19.23 22.98
CA SER A 17 -3.06 18.95 22.04
C SER A 17 -3.39 17.46 21.98
N ASN A 18 -2.36 16.59 22.05
CA ASN A 18 -2.55 15.15 22.08
C ASN A 18 -3.24 14.68 23.37
N HIS A 19 -2.94 15.29 24.53
CA HIS A 19 -3.53 14.87 25.80
C HIS A 19 -5.06 15.02 25.84
N ARG A 20 -5.59 16.14 25.32
CA ARG A 20 -7.04 16.37 25.23
C ARG A 20 -7.75 15.38 24.32
N ILE A 21 -7.12 14.95 23.23
CA ILE A 21 -7.69 13.96 22.29
C ILE A 21 -7.67 12.57 22.93
N ILE A 22 -6.55 12.21 23.57
CA ILE A 22 -6.38 10.93 24.27
C ILE A 22 -7.43 10.76 25.37
N GLU A 23 -7.65 11.78 26.20
CA GLU A 23 -8.69 11.76 27.24
C GLU A 23 -10.11 11.74 26.64
N LYS A 24 -10.38 12.55 25.62
CA LYS A 24 -11.71 12.65 24.99
C LYS A 24 -12.14 11.33 24.33
N TYR A 25 -11.21 10.60 23.71
CA TYR A 25 -11.48 9.34 23.00
C TYR A 25 -11.03 8.09 23.77
N LYS A 26 -10.61 8.24 25.04
CA LYS A 26 -10.10 7.14 25.88
C LYS A 26 -9.04 6.27 25.17
N LEU A 27 -8.17 6.88 24.37
CA LEU A 27 -7.12 6.14 23.67
C LEU A 27 -6.16 5.54 24.70
N SER A 28 -5.97 4.22 24.70
CA SER A 28 -5.12 3.56 25.68
C SER A 28 -3.66 3.98 25.48
N LYS A 29 -2.90 4.12 26.58
CA LYS A 29 -1.44 4.34 26.53
C LYS A 29 -0.71 3.20 25.80
N GLU A 30 -1.39 2.10 25.52
CA GLU A 30 -0.87 0.95 24.76
C GLU A 30 -0.64 1.27 23.28
N LEU A 31 -1.21 2.36 22.74
CA LEU A 31 -1.04 2.77 21.34
C LEU A 31 0.08 3.79 21.11
N LEU A 32 0.85 4.15 22.14
CA LEU A 32 1.94 5.13 22.02
C LEU A 32 3.00 4.77 20.97
N TRP A 33 3.18 3.47 20.68
CA TRP A 33 4.10 3.00 19.65
C TRP A 33 3.74 3.50 18.25
N VAL A 34 2.47 3.81 17.97
CA VAL A 34 1.98 4.23 16.63
C VAL A 34 2.66 5.51 16.15
N ASP A 35 2.95 6.43 17.07
CA ASP A 35 3.59 7.71 16.80
C ASP A 35 5.12 7.66 16.88
N GLN A 36 5.67 6.55 17.40
CA GLN A 36 7.10 6.33 17.55
C GLN A 36 7.73 5.63 16.35
N ILE A 37 6.92 5.04 15.46
CA ILE A 37 7.43 4.40 14.24
C ILE A 37 8.08 5.45 13.33
N PRO A 38 9.37 5.28 12.96
CA PRO A 38 10.06 6.20 12.07
C PRO A 38 9.39 6.24 10.68
N GLN A 39 9.41 7.42 10.06
CA GLN A 39 8.88 7.57 8.70
C GLN A 39 9.83 7.00 7.66
N CYS A 40 9.29 6.49 6.54
CA CYS A 40 10.11 6.16 5.38
C CYS A 40 10.61 7.44 4.68
N PRO A 41 11.65 7.34 3.83
CA PRO A 41 12.11 8.47 3.02
C PRO A 41 11.01 9.01 2.11
N VAL A 42 10.97 10.33 1.95
CA VAL A 42 10.03 11.04 1.07
C VAL A 42 10.83 11.85 0.05
N PHE A 43 10.65 11.53 -1.22
CA PHE A 43 11.30 12.18 -2.35
C PHE A 43 10.34 13.15 -3.05
N ARG A 44 10.88 14.30 -3.48
CA ARG A 44 10.15 15.36 -4.19
C ARG A 44 10.96 15.74 -5.43
N PRO A 45 10.93 14.91 -6.49
CA PRO A 45 11.71 15.17 -7.69
C PRO A 45 11.24 16.45 -8.40
N LEU A 46 12.13 17.06 -9.18
CA LEU A 46 11.73 18.05 -10.16
C LEU A 46 11.08 17.37 -11.37
N ILE A 47 10.42 18.16 -12.24
CA ILE A 47 9.75 17.61 -13.44
C ILE A 47 10.77 16.93 -14.34
N GLU A 48 11.98 17.48 -14.42
CA GLU A 48 13.11 16.98 -15.19
C GLU A 48 13.62 15.65 -14.63
N ASP A 49 13.80 15.57 -13.31
CA ASP A 49 14.29 14.36 -12.62
C ASP A 49 13.26 13.22 -12.70
N PHE A 50 11.97 13.56 -12.67
CA PHE A 50 10.90 12.58 -12.74
C PHE A 50 10.41 12.32 -14.16
N LYS A 51 11.08 12.88 -15.19
CA LYS A 51 10.71 12.62 -16.58
C LYS A 51 10.71 11.12 -16.87
N ASP A 52 11.62 10.35 -16.31
CA ASP A 52 11.59 8.89 -16.32
C ASP A 52 11.56 8.34 -14.88
N PRO A 53 10.39 7.88 -14.39
CA PRO A 53 10.26 7.36 -13.03
C PRO A 53 11.19 6.19 -12.69
N PHE A 54 11.61 5.39 -13.67
CA PHE A 54 12.47 4.23 -13.41
C PHE A 54 13.93 4.64 -13.25
N VAL A 55 14.42 5.58 -14.06
CA VAL A 55 15.75 6.17 -13.87
C VAL A 55 15.83 6.88 -12.52
N PHE A 56 14.77 7.61 -12.16
CA PHE A 56 14.67 8.21 -10.84
C PHE A 56 14.67 7.17 -9.73
N LEU A 57 13.88 6.10 -9.87
CA LEU A 57 13.82 5.01 -8.90
C LEU A 57 15.18 4.34 -8.69
N HIS A 58 15.89 4.05 -9.78
CA HIS A 58 17.25 3.49 -9.72
C HIS A 58 18.21 4.40 -8.93
N THR A 59 18.08 5.71 -9.11
CA THR A 59 18.92 6.70 -8.41
C THR A 59 18.68 6.70 -6.90
N ILE A 60 17.43 6.57 -6.45
CA ILE A 60 17.07 6.59 -5.02
C ILE A 60 17.17 5.21 -4.35
N ALA A 61 17.20 4.13 -5.13
CA ALA A 61 17.12 2.75 -4.62
C ALA A 61 18.20 2.38 -3.56
N PRO A 62 19.48 2.76 -3.70
CA PRO A 62 20.50 2.45 -2.70
C PRO A 62 20.22 3.06 -1.32
N GLN A 63 19.52 4.19 -1.27
CA GLN A 63 19.12 4.84 -0.02
C GLN A 63 17.78 4.28 0.49
N ALA A 64 16.79 4.21 -0.40
CA ALA A 64 15.40 3.90 -0.05
C ALA A 64 15.17 2.42 0.30
N SER A 65 15.89 1.48 -0.35
CA SER A 65 15.77 0.04 -0.08
C SER A 65 16.10 -0.34 1.36
N LYS A 66 16.94 0.45 2.06
CA LYS A 66 17.26 0.28 3.49
C LYS A 66 16.04 0.38 4.40
N TYR A 67 14.97 0.99 3.93
CA TYR A 67 13.72 1.20 4.66
C TYR A 67 12.61 0.23 4.22
N GLY A 68 12.82 -0.53 3.15
CA GLY A 68 11.84 -1.43 2.54
C GLY A 68 10.80 -0.73 1.65
N MET A 69 10.53 0.55 1.89
CA MET A 69 9.63 1.36 1.07
C MET A 69 10.03 2.83 1.07
N CYS A 70 9.52 3.59 0.11
CA CYS A 70 9.62 5.05 0.12
C CYS A 70 8.38 5.71 -0.51
N LYS A 71 8.28 7.02 -0.32
CA LYS A 71 7.22 7.84 -0.90
C LYS A 71 7.80 8.82 -1.92
N ILE A 72 7.11 9.04 -3.03
CA ILE A 72 7.49 10.02 -4.05
C ILE A 72 6.29 10.94 -4.30
N VAL A 73 6.48 12.25 -4.14
CA VAL A 73 5.42 13.24 -4.44
C VAL A 73 5.41 13.48 -5.94
N SER A 74 4.29 13.20 -6.61
CA SER A 74 4.17 13.37 -8.05
C SER A 74 4.23 14.85 -8.44
N THR A 75 5.04 15.14 -9.45
CA THR A 75 5.08 16.45 -10.11
C THR A 75 3.91 16.62 -11.08
N TRP A 76 3.37 15.52 -11.61
CA TRP A 76 2.24 15.53 -12.52
C TRP A 76 0.91 15.71 -11.79
N LYS A 77 -0.03 16.35 -12.48
CA LYS A 77 -1.38 16.61 -12.00
C LYS A 77 -2.35 16.17 -13.08
N ALA A 78 -3.34 15.38 -12.69
CA ALA A 78 -4.48 15.11 -13.56
C ALA A 78 -5.30 16.41 -13.72
N SER A 79 -5.82 16.63 -14.92
CA SER A 79 -6.74 17.72 -15.23
C SER A 79 -8.18 17.40 -14.80
N VAL A 80 -8.51 16.11 -14.65
CA VAL A 80 -9.84 15.62 -14.29
C VAL A 80 -9.75 14.73 -13.05
N PRO A 81 -10.69 14.85 -12.08
CA PRO A 81 -10.76 13.94 -10.95
C PRO A 81 -10.89 12.47 -11.37
N ALA A 82 -10.23 11.57 -10.65
CA ALA A 82 -10.26 10.14 -10.96
C ALA A 82 -11.69 9.55 -10.94
N SER A 83 -12.53 9.97 -10.00
CA SER A 83 -13.95 9.58 -9.96
C SER A 83 -14.68 9.92 -11.25
N ASP A 84 -14.41 11.09 -11.83
CA ASP A 84 -15.00 11.54 -13.08
C ASP A 84 -14.51 10.72 -14.26
N VAL A 85 -13.23 10.35 -14.29
CA VAL A 85 -12.68 9.44 -15.31
C VAL A 85 -13.40 8.09 -15.27
N LEU A 86 -13.54 7.51 -14.07
CA LEU A 86 -14.24 6.22 -13.89
C LEU A 86 -15.71 6.31 -14.33
N MET A 87 -16.40 7.40 -14.02
CA MET A 87 -17.84 7.50 -14.31
C MET A 87 -18.17 8.01 -15.73
N LYS A 88 -17.28 8.79 -16.37
CA LYS A 88 -17.55 9.47 -17.65
C LYS A 88 -16.82 8.86 -18.84
N GLU A 89 -15.56 8.43 -18.69
CA GLU A 89 -14.82 7.78 -19.79
C GLU A 89 -15.14 6.29 -19.89
N GLN A 90 -15.45 5.63 -18.76
CA GLN A 90 -15.78 4.21 -18.72
C GLN A 90 -17.29 4.02 -18.58
N ARG A 91 -17.96 3.93 -19.73
CA ARG A 91 -19.42 3.72 -19.76
C ARG A 91 -19.79 2.41 -19.06
N GLY A 92 -20.67 2.51 -18.07
CA GLY A 92 -21.12 1.34 -17.30
C GLY A 92 -20.06 0.79 -16.35
N PHE A 93 -19.11 1.62 -15.89
CA PHE A 93 -18.11 1.18 -14.92
C PHE A 93 -18.77 0.67 -13.63
N GLU A 94 -18.56 -0.62 -13.39
CA GLU A 94 -19.00 -1.33 -12.20
C GLU A 94 -17.89 -2.27 -11.73
N PHE A 95 -17.86 -2.55 -10.43
CA PHE A 95 -16.89 -3.44 -9.82
C PHE A 95 -17.53 -4.22 -8.68
N LYS A 96 -16.94 -5.38 -8.37
CA LYS A 96 -17.32 -6.20 -7.23
C LYS A 96 -16.53 -5.76 -5.99
N SER A 97 -17.22 -5.63 -4.88
CA SER A 97 -16.60 -5.50 -3.56
C SER A 97 -16.53 -6.85 -2.85
N TYR A 98 -15.57 -6.95 -1.94
CA TYR A 98 -15.39 -8.11 -1.08
C TYR A 98 -15.49 -7.70 0.37
N ILE A 99 -16.12 -8.53 1.20
CA ILE A 99 -16.12 -8.35 2.65
C ILE A 99 -14.74 -8.71 3.17
N GLN A 100 -14.14 -7.78 3.90
CA GLN A 100 -12.96 -8.04 4.71
C GLN A 100 -13.35 -7.94 6.18
N HIS A 101 -13.11 -9.03 6.89
CA HIS A 101 -13.22 -9.08 8.34
C HIS A 101 -11.97 -8.46 8.96
N LEU A 102 -12.12 -7.68 10.04
CA LEU A 102 -10.98 -6.93 10.60
C LEU A 102 -10.16 -7.72 11.63
N ARG A 103 -10.67 -8.84 12.14
CA ARG A 103 -10.02 -9.66 13.19
C ARG A 103 -9.25 -10.85 12.66
N LEU A 104 -8.48 -10.66 11.60
CA LEU A 104 -7.86 -11.76 10.83
C LEU A 104 -6.90 -12.65 11.62
N HIS A 105 -6.40 -12.19 12.78
CA HIS A 105 -5.50 -12.95 13.64
C HIS A 105 -6.21 -13.96 14.56
N GLU A 106 -7.53 -13.85 14.74
CA GLU A 106 -8.34 -14.77 15.56
C GLU A 106 -8.84 -15.98 14.75
N TRP A 107 -8.46 -16.08 13.47
CA TRP A 107 -9.07 -16.96 12.47
C TRP A 107 -8.24 -18.23 12.30
N ASN A 108 -8.91 -19.37 12.18
CA ASN A 108 -8.26 -20.68 12.01
C ASN A 108 -8.40 -21.19 10.57
N VAL A 109 -7.81 -22.36 10.28
CA VAL A 109 -7.81 -22.97 8.93
C VAL A 109 -9.23 -23.16 8.34
N SER A 110 -10.26 -23.30 9.19
CA SER A 110 -11.65 -23.43 8.73
C SER A 110 -12.30 -22.12 8.29
N ASP A 111 -11.72 -20.97 8.63
CA ASP A 111 -12.24 -19.64 8.28
C ASP A 111 -11.60 -19.05 6.99
N MET A 112 -10.52 -19.66 6.50
CA MET A 112 -9.80 -19.26 5.27
C MET A 112 -10.67 -19.14 4.00
N PRO A 113 -11.71 -19.96 3.77
CA PRO A 113 -12.60 -19.80 2.61
C PRO A 113 -13.43 -18.51 2.61
N ASN A 114 -13.47 -17.75 3.71
CA ASN A 114 -14.39 -16.61 3.89
C ASN A 114 -13.74 -15.22 3.64
N PHE A 115 -12.48 -15.15 3.21
CA PHE A 115 -11.73 -13.88 3.09
C PHE A 115 -12.21 -12.93 1.99
N LEU A 116 -12.85 -13.46 0.94
CA LEU A 116 -13.33 -12.69 -0.21
C LEU A 116 -14.74 -13.15 -0.61
N ILE A 117 -15.67 -13.07 0.33
CA ILE A 117 -17.08 -13.27 0.00
C ILE A 117 -17.51 -12.08 -0.87
N THR A 118 -17.82 -12.36 -2.14
CA THR A 118 -18.35 -11.36 -3.07
C THR A 118 -19.71 -10.92 -2.56
N GLN A 119 -19.82 -9.66 -2.14
CA GLN A 119 -21.07 -9.18 -1.53
C GLN A 119 -21.95 -8.49 -2.55
N SER A 120 -21.37 -7.57 -3.33
CA SER A 120 -22.18 -6.64 -4.11
C SER A 120 -21.41 -6.05 -5.28
N THR A 121 -22.15 -5.68 -6.32
CA THR A 121 -21.66 -4.93 -7.46
C THR A 121 -21.99 -3.45 -7.24
N TYR A 122 -21.00 -2.59 -7.40
CA TYR A 122 -21.12 -1.14 -7.24
C TYR A 122 -20.61 -0.40 -8.48
N ASN A 123 -21.12 0.79 -8.71
CA ASN A 123 -20.37 1.83 -9.41
C ASN A 123 -19.65 2.71 -8.37
N TYR A 124 -18.79 3.63 -8.81
CA TYR A 124 -18.02 4.46 -7.87
C TYR A 124 -18.92 5.29 -6.94
N GLN A 125 -19.99 5.90 -7.47
CA GLN A 125 -20.87 6.77 -6.69
C GLN A 125 -21.64 6.01 -5.61
N SER A 126 -22.17 4.83 -5.94
CA SER A 126 -22.91 4.01 -4.97
C SER A 126 -21.98 3.48 -3.88
N PHE A 127 -20.75 3.08 -4.22
CA PHE A 127 -19.77 2.64 -3.23
C PHE A 127 -19.31 3.79 -2.31
N GLU A 128 -19.05 4.97 -2.87
CA GLU A 128 -18.67 6.17 -2.10
C GLU A 128 -19.75 6.55 -1.08
N LYS A 129 -21.03 6.50 -1.48
CA LYS A 129 -22.15 6.73 -0.56
C LYS A 129 -22.15 5.72 0.59
N THR A 130 -22.08 4.42 0.29
CA THR A 130 -22.03 3.35 1.30
C THR A 130 -20.83 3.52 2.24
N ALA A 131 -19.65 3.83 1.71
CA ALA A 131 -18.43 4.05 2.47
C ALA A 131 -18.57 5.21 3.47
N ASN A 132 -19.17 6.32 3.05
CA ASN A 132 -19.36 7.49 3.90
C ASN A 132 -20.45 7.26 4.97
N GLU A 133 -21.51 6.53 4.64
CA GLU A 133 -22.53 6.12 5.62
C GLU A 133 -21.94 5.19 6.69
N ALA A 134 -21.13 4.19 6.28
CA ALA A 134 -20.41 3.31 7.20
C ALA A 134 -19.43 4.09 8.10
N PHE A 135 -18.68 5.04 7.51
CA PHE A 135 -17.79 5.92 8.26
C PHE A 135 -18.54 6.70 9.36
N ALA A 136 -19.69 7.29 9.02
CA ALA A 136 -20.48 8.08 9.97
C ALA A 136 -21.06 7.23 11.12
N LYS A 137 -21.57 6.03 10.83
CA LYS A 137 -22.14 5.11 11.83
C LYS A 137 -21.10 4.63 12.84
N ARG A 138 -19.84 4.48 12.40
CA ARG A 138 -18.77 3.88 13.21
C ARG A 138 -18.31 4.72 14.39
N PHE A 139 -18.58 6.02 14.39
CA PHE A 139 -18.37 6.87 15.57
C PHE A 139 -19.46 6.66 16.65
N GLY A 140 -20.34 5.66 16.50
CA GLY A 140 -21.35 5.26 17.48
C GLY A 140 -21.68 3.75 17.55
N ALA A 141 -20.97 2.86 16.85
CA ALA A 141 -21.25 1.42 16.84
C ALA A 141 -20.00 0.53 16.62
N ASP A 142 -19.99 -0.67 17.20
CA ASP A 142 -18.93 -1.69 17.08
C ASP A 142 -19.11 -2.59 15.84
N GLU A 143 -19.06 -2.02 14.64
CA GLU A 143 -19.04 -2.81 13.39
C GLU A 143 -17.67 -3.49 13.19
N THR A 144 -17.67 -4.76 12.76
CA THR A 144 -16.46 -5.62 12.65
C THR A 144 -16.05 -5.99 11.22
N THR A 145 -16.87 -5.62 10.22
CA THR A 145 -16.63 -5.87 8.80
C THR A 145 -16.52 -4.57 8.01
N ILE A 146 -15.83 -4.63 6.88
CA ILE A 146 -15.78 -3.55 5.87
C ILE A 146 -15.82 -4.16 4.47
N GLU A 147 -16.12 -3.35 3.46
CA GLU A 147 -16.06 -3.75 2.05
C GLU A 147 -14.80 -3.20 1.37
N TYR A 148 -14.26 -3.93 0.40
CA TYR A 148 -13.08 -3.49 -0.33
C TYR A 148 -13.15 -3.92 -1.80
N GLY A 149 -13.01 -2.96 -2.73
CA GLY A 149 -12.87 -3.22 -4.15
C GLY A 149 -11.39 -3.41 -4.52
N VAL A 150 -10.99 -4.66 -4.77
CA VAL A 150 -9.64 -5.03 -5.19
C VAL A 150 -9.63 -5.60 -6.59
N ASN A 151 -8.49 -5.53 -7.28
CA ASN A 151 -8.27 -6.15 -8.58
C ASN A 151 -9.32 -5.73 -9.63
N ILE A 152 -9.72 -4.45 -9.62
CA ILE A 152 -10.76 -3.92 -10.48
C ILE A 152 -10.20 -3.65 -11.88
N ASP A 153 -10.89 -4.14 -12.89
CA ASP A 153 -10.62 -3.81 -14.29
C ASP A 153 -11.01 -2.36 -14.58
N GLY A 154 -10.08 -1.58 -15.13
CA GLY A 154 -10.31 -0.19 -15.47
C GLY A 154 -9.10 0.69 -15.23
N SER A 155 -9.25 2.01 -15.43
CA SER A 155 -8.18 2.97 -15.16
C SER A 155 -8.71 4.36 -14.84
N ALA A 156 -8.19 4.94 -13.76
CA ALA A 156 -8.50 6.31 -13.35
C ALA A 156 -7.55 7.36 -13.97
N PHE A 157 -6.72 6.97 -14.95
CA PHE A 157 -5.90 7.89 -15.73
C PHE A 157 -6.71 8.45 -16.90
N PHE A 158 -6.87 9.77 -16.94
CA PHE A 158 -7.64 10.45 -17.99
C PHE A 158 -6.95 10.29 -19.35
N SER A 159 -7.70 9.88 -20.37
CA SER A 159 -7.14 9.53 -21.67
C SER A 159 -6.83 10.72 -22.58
N HIS A 160 -7.27 11.92 -22.22
CA HIS A 160 -7.17 13.11 -23.06
C HIS A 160 -5.70 13.48 -23.40
N PRO A 161 -5.39 13.86 -24.66
CA PRO A 161 -4.03 14.19 -25.11
C PRO A 161 -3.33 15.34 -24.39
N ASN A 162 -4.09 16.15 -23.66
CA ASN A 162 -3.59 17.31 -22.91
C ASN A 162 -3.56 17.07 -21.40
N ASP A 163 -3.90 15.86 -20.91
CA ASP A 163 -3.82 15.56 -19.48
C ASP A 163 -2.36 15.39 -19.04
N PRO A 164 -1.85 16.22 -18.12
CA PRO A 164 -0.44 16.16 -17.74
C PRO A 164 -0.07 14.83 -17.08
N LEU A 165 -0.96 14.20 -16.31
CA LEU A 165 -0.70 12.90 -15.71
C LEU A 165 -0.93 11.77 -16.71
N GLY A 166 -2.04 11.79 -17.44
CA GLY A 166 -2.45 10.77 -18.41
C GLY A 166 -1.45 10.58 -19.54
N GLN A 167 -0.77 11.65 -19.97
CA GLN A 167 0.27 11.55 -21.00
C GLN A 167 1.69 11.37 -20.43
N SER A 168 1.90 11.60 -19.13
CA SER A 168 3.22 11.50 -18.50
C SER A 168 3.76 10.07 -18.42
N ASN A 169 5.07 9.95 -18.14
CA ASN A 169 5.72 8.68 -17.79
C ASN A 169 5.31 8.13 -16.41
N GLY A 170 4.57 8.90 -15.60
CA GLY A 170 3.96 8.44 -14.37
C GLY A 170 2.63 7.72 -14.54
N ASN A 171 2.11 7.63 -15.76
CA ASN A 171 0.90 6.87 -16.05
C ASN A 171 1.19 5.37 -16.04
N LEU A 172 0.81 4.73 -14.94
CA LEU A 172 1.02 3.30 -14.73
C LEU A 172 0.19 2.42 -15.71
N LYS A 173 -0.89 2.93 -16.31
CA LYS A 173 -1.71 2.21 -17.30
C LYS A 173 -0.92 1.82 -18.54
N ILE A 174 0.02 2.66 -18.95
CA ILE A 174 0.75 2.55 -20.21
C ILE A 174 2.19 2.10 -20.04
N ILE A 175 2.61 1.78 -18.81
CA ILE A 175 3.98 1.37 -18.49
C ILE A 175 4.45 0.18 -19.32
N LYS A 176 3.58 -0.83 -19.51
CA LYS A 176 3.88 -2.05 -20.27
C LYS A 176 4.16 -1.82 -21.76
N TYR A 177 3.71 -0.68 -22.31
CA TYR A 177 3.94 -0.31 -23.71
C TYR A 177 5.19 0.55 -23.89
N ARG A 178 5.71 1.12 -22.79
CA ARG A 178 6.85 2.07 -22.82
C ARG A 178 8.17 1.41 -22.49
N TYR A 179 8.15 0.36 -21.68
CA TYR A 179 9.34 -0.37 -21.28
C TYR A 179 9.22 -1.80 -21.80
N ASP A 180 10.29 -2.27 -22.45
CA ASP A 180 10.44 -3.70 -22.70
C ASP A 180 10.62 -4.38 -21.35
N LEU A 181 9.53 -4.98 -20.84
CA LEU A 181 9.48 -5.66 -19.53
C LEU A 181 10.57 -6.74 -19.44
N SER A 182 11.01 -7.29 -20.58
CA SER A 182 12.11 -8.27 -20.61
C SER A 182 13.46 -7.67 -20.18
N TYR A 183 13.71 -6.39 -20.44
CA TYR A 183 14.93 -5.68 -20.01
C TYR A 183 14.93 -5.36 -18.51
N PHE A 184 13.75 -5.11 -17.94
CA PHE A 184 13.58 -4.86 -16.50
C PHE A 184 13.76 -6.14 -15.68
N LEU A 185 13.19 -7.26 -16.15
CA LEU A 185 13.31 -8.56 -15.52
C LEU A 185 14.74 -9.15 -15.62
N LEU A 186 15.48 -8.82 -16.68
CA LEU A 186 16.90 -9.24 -16.83
C LEU A 186 17.82 -8.52 -15.83
N ASN A 187 17.66 -7.22 -15.63
CA ASN A 187 18.51 -6.43 -14.72
C ASN A 187 18.15 -6.60 -13.24
N LEU A 188 17.02 -7.25 -12.92
CA LEU A 188 16.64 -7.67 -11.57
C LEU A 188 17.33 -8.97 -11.11
N SER A 189 18.15 -9.60 -11.97
CA SER A 189 18.88 -10.81 -11.63
C SER A 189 20.14 -10.54 -10.79
N LEU A 190 19.94 -10.42 -9.48
CA LEU A 190 20.93 -10.92 -8.49
C LEU A 190 21.00 -12.46 -8.48
N ILE A 191 20.36 -13.14 -9.44
CA ILE A 191 20.43 -14.58 -9.63
C ILE A 191 21.36 -14.85 -10.81
N SER A 192 22.61 -15.17 -10.50
CA SER A 192 23.62 -15.69 -11.43
C SER A 192 23.21 -17.07 -11.99
N ASN A 193 22.11 -17.16 -12.74
CA ASN A 193 21.70 -18.38 -13.41
C ASN A 193 21.31 -18.09 -14.86
N LYS A 194 22.16 -18.55 -15.78
CA LYS A 194 22.04 -18.35 -17.24
C LYS A 194 20.73 -18.89 -17.85
N ASN A 195 19.94 -19.62 -17.07
CA ASN A 195 18.64 -20.19 -17.48
C ASN A 195 17.43 -19.31 -17.10
N ALA A 196 17.59 -18.22 -16.35
CA ALA A 196 16.47 -17.33 -15.98
C ALA A 196 15.90 -16.53 -17.18
N ASN A 197 16.67 -16.38 -18.25
CA ASN A 197 16.28 -15.62 -19.44
C ASN A 197 15.09 -16.22 -20.21
N SER A 198 14.76 -17.51 -20.03
CA SER A 198 13.62 -18.12 -20.74
C SER A 198 12.28 -18.02 -19.99
N LEU A 199 12.28 -17.75 -18.69
CA LEU A 199 11.05 -17.69 -17.88
C LEU A 199 10.33 -16.34 -18.04
N TYR A 200 11.08 -15.25 -18.15
CA TYR A 200 10.54 -13.89 -18.17
C TYR A 200 9.94 -13.46 -19.53
N LEU A 201 10.40 -14.07 -20.63
CA LEU A 201 9.90 -13.79 -21.99
C LEU A 201 8.52 -14.41 -22.28
N ASN A 202 8.00 -15.24 -21.38
CA ASN A 202 6.69 -15.91 -21.52
C ASN A 202 5.80 -15.70 -20.29
N LEU A 203 5.90 -14.57 -19.59
CA LEU A 203 4.92 -14.23 -18.57
C LEU A 203 3.55 -14.08 -19.25
N LEU A 204 2.68 -15.05 -19.02
CA LEU A 204 1.28 -14.98 -19.40
C LEU A 204 0.68 -13.70 -18.77
N PRO A 205 -0.36 -13.11 -19.40
CA PRO A 205 -1.12 -12.00 -18.81
C PRO A 205 -1.47 -12.26 -17.34
N THR A 206 -0.74 -11.63 -16.42
CA THR A 206 -0.87 -11.82 -14.98
C THR A 206 -1.27 -10.49 -14.36
N GLN A 207 -2.39 -10.48 -13.64
CA GLN A 207 -2.91 -9.29 -12.99
C GLN A 207 -1.92 -8.81 -11.90
N GLY A 208 -1.70 -7.51 -11.79
CA GLY A 208 -0.72 -6.92 -10.89
C GLY A 208 0.70 -6.86 -11.45
N ILE A 209 1.13 -7.86 -12.23
CA ILE A 209 2.50 -7.97 -12.77
C ILE A 209 2.59 -7.41 -14.20
N THR A 210 1.76 -7.89 -15.12
CA THR A 210 1.77 -7.40 -16.52
C THR A 210 0.64 -6.39 -16.79
N PHE A 211 -0.37 -6.35 -15.93
CA PHE A 211 -1.49 -5.40 -15.97
C PHE A 211 -1.68 -4.74 -14.61
N PRO A 212 -1.69 -3.40 -14.54
CA PRO A 212 -1.91 -2.71 -13.28
C PRO A 212 -3.36 -2.89 -12.78
N MET A 213 -3.53 -2.76 -11.46
CA MET A 213 -4.79 -3.02 -10.75
C MET A 213 -5.36 -1.73 -10.16
N LEU A 214 -6.65 -1.46 -10.40
CA LEU A 214 -7.38 -0.39 -9.73
C LEU A 214 -7.92 -0.90 -8.39
N HIS A 215 -7.69 -0.15 -7.32
CA HIS A 215 -8.23 -0.43 -5.99
C HIS A 215 -9.10 0.73 -5.50
N ILE A 216 -10.30 0.41 -5.03
CA ILE A 216 -11.23 1.36 -4.41
C ILE A 216 -11.47 0.90 -2.97
N GLY A 217 -10.96 1.68 -2.01
CA GLY A 217 -11.04 1.35 -0.59
C GLY A 217 -11.93 2.31 0.18
N MET A 218 -12.49 1.86 1.30
CA MET A 218 -13.17 2.66 2.32
C MET A 218 -12.39 2.64 3.63
N LEU A 219 -12.92 3.26 4.70
CA LEU A 219 -12.29 3.26 6.01
C LEU A 219 -11.96 1.82 6.46
N PHE A 220 -10.72 1.61 6.92
CA PHE A 220 -10.17 0.32 7.36
C PHE A 220 -10.04 -0.77 6.30
N SER A 221 -10.30 -0.50 5.01
CA SER A 221 -9.86 -1.43 3.96
C SER A 221 -8.35 -1.65 4.04
N THR A 222 -7.97 -2.88 4.36
CA THR A 222 -6.64 -3.32 4.78
C THR A 222 -6.00 -4.19 3.72
N PHE A 223 -4.68 -4.10 3.61
CA PHE A 223 -3.85 -5.10 2.95
C PHE A 223 -2.90 -5.66 4.01
N ALA A 224 -2.98 -6.97 4.21
CA ALA A 224 -2.24 -7.68 5.24
C ALA A 224 -0.72 -7.65 4.96
N TRP A 225 0.07 -8.15 5.90
CA TRP A 225 1.51 -8.27 5.70
C TRP A 225 1.83 -9.26 4.59
N HIS A 226 2.54 -8.77 3.58
CA HIS A 226 2.98 -9.59 2.46
C HIS A 226 4.23 -9.01 1.79
N VAL A 227 4.81 -9.80 0.88
CA VAL A 227 5.82 -9.39 -0.10
C VAL A 227 5.26 -9.65 -1.48
N GLU A 228 5.72 -8.90 -2.48
CA GLU A 228 5.29 -9.12 -3.86
C GLU A 228 5.77 -10.47 -4.39
N ASP A 229 5.00 -11.04 -5.32
CA ASP A 229 5.38 -12.25 -6.04
C ASP A 229 6.76 -12.12 -6.68
N HIS A 230 7.55 -13.19 -6.61
CA HIS A 230 8.94 -13.21 -7.07
C HIS A 230 9.83 -12.13 -6.44
N PHE A 231 9.42 -11.55 -5.31
CA PHE A 231 10.10 -10.43 -4.66
C PHE A 231 10.32 -9.24 -5.58
N LEU A 232 9.34 -8.98 -6.47
CA LEU A 232 9.38 -7.82 -7.34
C LEU A 232 9.29 -6.51 -6.54
N TYR A 233 9.55 -5.41 -7.23
CA TYR A 233 9.15 -4.10 -6.75
C TYR A 233 7.62 -3.99 -6.78
N SER A 234 7.05 -3.02 -6.10
CA SER A 234 5.74 -2.50 -6.48
C SER A 234 5.68 -0.98 -6.45
N ILE A 235 4.90 -0.41 -7.35
CA ILE A 235 4.60 1.01 -7.44
C ILE A 235 3.09 1.22 -7.29
N ASN A 236 2.72 2.02 -6.31
CA ASN A 236 1.33 2.36 -6.01
C ASN A 236 1.12 3.86 -6.20
N TYR A 237 0.21 4.27 -7.09
CA TYR A 237 -0.20 5.66 -7.25
C TYR A 237 -1.56 5.93 -6.60
N HIS A 238 -1.62 6.94 -5.75
CA HIS A 238 -2.87 7.38 -5.11
C HIS A 238 -3.53 8.48 -5.95
N HIS A 239 -4.63 8.16 -6.63
CA HIS A 239 -5.33 9.13 -7.47
C HIS A 239 -6.05 10.21 -6.65
N SER A 240 -6.92 9.79 -5.72
CA SER A 240 -7.77 10.69 -4.94
C SER A 240 -8.35 10.00 -3.69
N GLY A 241 -8.81 10.82 -2.75
CA GLY A 241 -9.54 10.38 -1.54
C GLY A 241 -8.73 10.50 -0.25
N ALA A 242 -9.17 9.77 0.76
CA ALA A 242 -8.60 9.78 2.10
C ALA A 242 -7.22 9.09 2.13
N PRO A 243 -6.34 9.48 3.08
CA PRO A 243 -4.99 8.93 3.16
C PRO A 243 -4.95 7.41 3.32
N LYS A 244 -3.86 6.79 2.86
CA LYS A 244 -3.53 5.39 3.13
C LYS A 244 -2.30 5.32 4.03
N THR A 245 -2.41 4.60 5.14
CA THR A 245 -1.28 4.31 6.02
C THR A 245 -0.58 3.04 5.54
N TRP A 246 0.74 3.07 5.50
CA TRP A 246 1.61 1.95 5.16
C TRP A 246 2.59 1.70 6.30
N TYR A 247 2.92 0.43 6.50
CA TYR A 247 4.02 -0.06 7.29
C TYR A 247 4.92 -0.90 6.39
N GLY A 248 6.23 -0.75 6.53
CA GLY A 248 7.21 -1.42 5.67
C GLY A 248 8.40 -1.91 6.47
N VAL A 249 8.88 -3.10 6.13
CA VAL A 249 10.02 -3.77 6.75
C VAL A 249 11.07 -4.01 5.65
N PRO A 250 12.33 -3.61 5.86
CA PRO A 250 13.38 -3.77 4.86
C PRO A 250 13.60 -5.23 4.44
N GLY A 251 13.83 -5.47 3.15
CA GLY A 251 13.98 -6.83 2.62
C GLY A 251 15.15 -7.63 3.22
N HIS A 252 16.20 -6.97 3.70
CA HIS A 252 17.36 -7.64 4.33
C HIS A 252 17.03 -8.27 5.71
N VAL A 253 15.93 -7.86 6.36
CA VAL A 253 15.45 -8.44 7.63
C VAL A 253 14.19 -9.30 7.44
N ALA A 254 13.79 -9.62 6.21
CA ALA A 254 12.59 -10.42 5.94
C ALA A 254 12.58 -11.77 6.68
N SER A 255 13.72 -12.47 6.76
CA SER A 255 13.80 -13.73 7.52
C SER A 255 13.61 -13.56 9.03
N GLN A 256 13.93 -12.38 9.58
CA GLN A 256 13.65 -12.08 10.98
C GLN A 256 12.15 -11.78 11.17
N PHE A 257 11.51 -11.12 10.21
CA PHE A 257 10.05 -10.96 10.18
C PHE A 257 9.35 -12.32 10.20
N ASP A 258 9.74 -13.25 9.32
CA ASP A 258 9.18 -14.61 9.25
C ASP A 258 9.27 -15.34 10.60
N LYS A 259 10.43 -15.22 11.26
CA LYS A 259 10.67 -15.79 12.57
C LYS A 259 9.73 -15.19 13.63
N VAL A 260 9.58 -13.86 13.66
CA VAL A 260 8.70 -13.20 14.63
C VAL A 260 7.23 -13.56 14.38
N ALA A 261 6.79 -13.59 13.12
CA ALA A 261 5.44 -14.00 12.77
C ALA A 261 5.16 -15.45 13.22
N ARG A 262 6.09 -16.37 12.93
CA ARG A 262 5.97 -17.77 13.36
C ARG A 262 5.94 -17.91 14.88
N ASP A 263 6.83 -17.25 15.58
CA ASP A 263 7.06 -17.50 17.00
C ASP A 263 6.05 -16.75 17.90
N TYR A 264 5.43 -15.66 17.42
CA TYR A 264 4.59 -14.77 18.24
C TYR A 264 3.22 -14.40 17.67
N VAL A 265 2.93 -14.69 16.39
CA VAL A 265 1.64 -14.34 15.76
C VAL A 265 0.78 -15.58 15.54
N TYR A 266 1.34 -16.65 15.00
CA TYR A 266 0.58 -17.86 14.68
C TYR A 266 0.52 -18.85 15.85
N ASP A 267 -0.63 -19.52 15.98
CA ASP A 267 -0.78 -20.63 16.92
C ASP A 267 0.13 -21.81 16.48
N PRO A 268 0.94 -22.38 17.40
CA PRO A 268 1.78 -23.54 17.11
C PRO A 268 1.04 -24.74 16.52
N ASN A 269 -0.23 -24.94 16.87
CA ASN A 269 -1.08 -26.00 16.33
C ASN A 269 -1.35 -25.81 14.84
N ILE A 270 -1.59 -24.57 14.38
CA ILE A 270 -1.77 -24.26 12.96
C ILE A 270 -0.46 -24.52 12.21
N LEU A 271 0.67 -24.07 12.76
CA LEU A 271 1.99 -24.25 12.15
C LEU A 271 2.38 -25.74 12.02
N SER A 272 1.99 -26.57 12.98
CA SER A 272 2.26 -28.01 12.97
C SER A 272 1.63 -28.73 11.76
N HIS A 273 0.49 -28.24 11.26
CA HIS A 273 -0.23 -28.84 10.14
C HIS A 273 0.37 -28.47 8.78
N ILE A 274 1.11 -27.36 8.69
CA ILE A 274 1.65 -26.78 7.43
C ILE A 274 3.14 -27.10 7.26
N GLY A 275 3.77 -27.74 8.25
CA GLY A 275 5.16 -28.20 8.19
C GLY A 275 6.20 -27.08 8.22
N LYS A 276 7.45 -27.37 7.81
CA LYS A 276 8.62 -26.46 7.96
C LYS A 276 8.49 -25.10 7.23
N VAL A 277 7.56 -24.96 6.28
CA VAL A 277 7.31 -23.72 5.52
C VAL A 277 6.32 -22.78 6.26
N GLY A 278 5.50 -23.34 7.16
CA GLY A 278 4.59 -22.72 8.13
C GLY A 278 4.17 -21.26 7.87
N ALA A 279 4.84 -20.32 8.52
CA ALA A 279 4.43 -18.91 8.57
C ALA A 279 4.57 -18.18 7.22
N SER A 280 5.61 -18.48 6.42
CA SER A 280 5.78 -17.82 5.11
C SER A 280 4.68 -18.22 4.13
N ALA A 281 4.15 -19.44 4.24
CA ALA A 281 3.02 -19.89 3.43
C ALA A 281 1.73 -19.16 3.81
N LEU A 282 1.43 -19.04 5.11
CA LEU A 282 0.26 -18.30 5.61
C LEU A 282 0.33 -16.80 5.29
N LEU A 283 1.52 -16.20 5.38
CA LEU A 283 1.74 -14.80 4.99
C LEU A 283 1.52 -14.59 3.49
N ALA A 284 1.89 -15.57 2.66
CA ALA A 284 1.68 -15.51 1.21
C ALA A 284 0.19 -15.56 0.80
N GLU A 285 -0.70 -15.97 1.70
CA GLU A 285 -2.15 -15.91 1.47
C GLU A 285 -2.72 -14.48 1.65
N ASN A 286 -1.90 -13.51 2.07
CA ASN A 286 -2.27 -12.10 2.25
C ASN A 286 -3.45 -11.89 3.22
N THR A 287 -3.58 -12.78 4.19
CA THR A 287 -4.67 -12.81 5.16
C THR A 287 -4.27 -12.27 6.53
N THR A 288 -3.00 -12.32 6.89
CA THR A 288 -2.58 -12.12 8.28
C THR A 288 -2.18 -10.67 8.57
N MET A 289 -3.05 -9.96 9.29
CA MET A 289 -2.77 -8.61 9.80
C MET A 289 -2.51 -8.64 11.31
N PHE A 290 -1.38 -8.11 11.73
CA PHE A 290 -1.02 -7.91 13.14
C PHE A 290 -0.29 -6.58 13.33
N PRO A 291 -0.36 -5.98 14.53
CA PRO A 291 0.15 -4.64 14.74
C PRO A 291 1.70 -4.61 14.72
N PRO A 292 2.32 -3.56 14.13
CA PRO A 292 3.77 -3.40 14.08
C PRO A 292 4.53 -3.48 15.41
N ASN A 293 3.89 -3.22 16.55
CA ASN A 293 4.57 -3.28 17.86
C ASN A 293 5.15 -4.66 18.18
N ILE A 294 4.54 -5.74 17.69
CA ILE A 294 5.08 -7.10 17.85
C ILE A 294 6.47 -7.20 17.20
N LEU A 295 6.64 -6.59 16.01
CA LEU A 295 7.92 -6.55 15.29
C LEU A 295 8.95 -5.70 16.04
N LEU A 296 8.53 -4.51 16.50
CA LEU A 296 9.40 -3.58 17.21
C LEU A 296 9.93 -4.18 18.52
N GLN A 297 9.10 -4.90 19.28
CA GLN A 297 9.49 -5.59 20.52
C GLN A 297 10.55 -6.68 20.29
N HIS A 298 10.63 -7.22 19.07
CA HIS A 298 11.57 -8.28 18.68
C HIS A 298 12.68 -7.76 17.76
N ASN A 299 12.95 -6.45 17.81
CA ASN A 299 14.02 -5.78 17.08
C ASN A 299 13.95 -5.94 15.56
N VAL A 300 12.74 -6.06 14.99
CA VAL A 300 12.52 -5.96 13.55
C VAL A 300 12.16 -4.50 13.22
N PRO A 301 12.97 -3.79 12.40
CA PRO A 301 12.71 -2.40 12.06
C PRO A 301 11.45 -2.27 11.20
N VAL A 302 10.56 -1.37 11.59
CA VAL A 302 9.36 -1.00 10.84
C VAL A 302 9.41 0.49 10.54
N HIS A 303 9.05 0.86 9.32
CA HIS A 303 8.88 2.24 8.90
C HIS A 303 7.42 2.51 8.55
N LYS A 304 6.98 3.75 8.70
CA LYS A 304 5.62 4.20 8.41
C LYS A 304 5.61 5.15 7.21
N ALA A 305 4.56 5.09 6.41
CA ALA A 305 4.25 6.12 5.44
C ALA A 305 2.76 6.48 5.51
N VAL A 306 2.43 7.76 5.36
CA VAL A 306 1.06 8.20 5.10
C VAL A 306 1.02 8.74 3.67
N GLN A 307 0.39 7.97 2.78
CA GLN A 307 0.27 8.29 1.36
C GLN A 307 -0.99 9.11 1.13
N MET A 308 -0.79 10.33 0.65
CA MET A 308 -1.82 11.28 0.24
C MET A 308 -2.09 11.15 -1.25
N ALA A 309 -3.19 11.74 -1.72
CA ALA A 309 -3.47 11.84 -3.15
C ALA A 309 -2.30 12.52 -3.89
N ARG A 310 -2.01 12.03 -5.10
CA ARG A 310 -0.89 12.45 -5.96
C ARG A 310 0.50 12.05 -5.45
N GLU A 311 0.58 11.03 -4.61
CA GLU A 311 1.84 10.45 -4.16
C GLU A 311 1.95 9.00 -4.62
N TYR A 312 3.17 8.60 -5.00
CA TYR A 312 3.56 7.23 -5.22
C TYR A 312 4.12 6.63 -3.92
N VAL A 313 3.84 5.36 -3.67
CA VAL A 313 4.59 4.53 -2.72
C VAL A 313 5.30 3.44 -3.51
N ILE A 314 6.59 3.27 -3.26
CA ILE A 314 7.41 2.21 -3.84
C ILE A 314 7.75 1.21 -2.75
N THR A 315 7.50 -0.08 -3.00
CA THR A 315 8.02 -1.17 -2.17
C THR A 315 9.21 -1.82 -2.88
N PHE A 316 10.22 -2.18 -2.10
CA PHE A 316 11.45 -2.78 -2.61
C PHE A 316 11.38 -4.31 -2.57
N PRO A 317 12.24 -5.00 -3.35
CA PRO A 317 12.30 -6.45 -3.36
C PRO A 317 12.34 -7.06 -1.97
N ARG A 318 11.46 -8.05 -1.75
CA ARG A 318 11.35 -8.83 -0.51
C ARG A 318 10.99 -7.98 0.73
N ALA A 319 10.56 -6.73 0.56
CA ALA A 319 10.16 -5.88 1.67
C ALA A 319 8.73 -6.19 2.10
N TYR A 320 8.57 -6.71 3.33
CA TYR A 320 7.24 -6.92 3.91
C TYR A 320 6.53 -5.59 4.08
N HIS A 321 5.27 -5.52 3.67
CA HIS A 321 4.47 -4.32 3.83
C HIS A 321 3.00 -4.63 4.11
N ALA A 322 2.36 -3.73 4.84
CA ALA A 322 0.95 -3.82 5.25
C ALA A 322 0.36 -2.41 5.44
N GLY A 323 -0.96 -2.29 5.54
CA GLY A 323 -1.58 -0.99 5.77
C GLY A 323 -3.08 -0.95 5.57
N PHE A 324 -3.65 0.25 5.69
CA PHE A 324 -5.11 0.45 5.68
C PHE A 324 -5.53 1.83 5.16
N SER A 325 -6.78 1.98 4.71
CA SER A 325 -7.34 3.31 4.37
C SER A 325 -7.88 4.04 5.58
N GLN A 326 -7.83 5.36 5.51
CA GLN A 326 -8.51 6.26 6.44
C GLN A 326 -9.88 6.75 5.92
N GLY A 327 -10.38 6.20 4.80
CA GLY A 327 -11.66 6.56 4.19
C GLY A 327 -11.75 6.14 2.72
N ILE A 328 -12.73 6.69 1.99
CA ILE A 328 -12.92 6.45 0.55
C ILE A 328 -11.70 6.88 -0.26
N ARG A 329 -11.19 6.02 -1.15
CA ARG A 329 -9.99 6.29 -1.97
C ARG A 329 -9.94 5.51 -3.28
N ILE A 330 -9.22 6.04 -4.27
CA ILE A 330 -8.91 5.40 -5.56
C ILE A 330 -7.39 5.28 -5.73
N LEU A 331 -6.89 4.08 -5.98
CA LEU A 331 -5.47 3.80 -6.21
C LEU A 331 -5.24 2.94 -7.44
N TYR A 332 -4.02 3.01 -7.97
CA TYR A 332 -3.56 2.15 -9.05
C TYR A 332 -2.24 1.48 -8.65
N ILE A 333 -2.12 0.18 -8.82
CA ILE A 333 -0.96 -0.62 -8.40
C ILE A 333 -0.35 -1.34 -9.59
N PHE A 334 0.97 -1.41 -9.66
CA PHE A 334 1.73 -2.17 -10.65
C PHE A 334 2.98 -2.77 -9.97
N ASN A 335 3.29 -4.04 -10.25
CA ASN A 335 4.45 -4.75 -9.71
C ASN A 335 5.58 -4.85 -10.73
#